data_AF-A0A8H5HK39-F1
#
_entry.id   AF-A0A8H5HK39-F1
#
_cell.length_a   1.000
_cell.length_b   1.000
_cell.length_c   1.000
_cell.angle_alpha   90.00
_cell.angle_beta   90.00
_cell.angle_gamma   90.00
#
_symmetry.space_group_name_H-M   'P 1'
#
loop_
_entity.id
_entity.type
_entity.pdbx_description
1 polymer ?
#
loop_
_entity_poly.entity_id
_entity_poly.type
_entity_poly.pdbx_seq_one_letter_code
_entity_poly.pdbx_strand_id
1 'polypeptide(L)'
;MYPKIVALDTDWTLFWGWLKENEWGRGPNAYVPKQDNIEKRNYWEVEDRTNRSIACGMYADIPRIIKDILQNGAKLAIVSRNTSKDMCDRALWYWTVQDQNGQDKRIIELVTFDEIYNKDKTEHFRAIKGYSKVDYSDMILYDDEAFNNTVEMMLGVNFQVSRDGKGLTWDNYQEGLDIWKRTKNIYSPWNGLDVGRYPKRKLIGYSGMDMGTIRELETGGRRSDRKEAARWGFAMYVTDDVRVAIYFNNWIKQYFPGTQTVVCAIYARDGDIWDRMNKIWVPDFRNDIKQNRSSEFMLGWSEEDRNRQVAQWGVKKPYVLFSRHPNMGAGFPFQGRFNELVIYPQVQENLILTIRMSDNELRSAGNVNYPGRIQEWNITIPQQTRDDFANNRENIA
;
A
#
# COMPACT_ATOMS: atom_id res chain seq x y z
N MET A 1 -4.90 20.02 -3.60
CA MET A 1 -5.33 18.74 -4.22
C MET A 1 -5.78 17.82 -3.11
N TYR A 2 -6.90 17.12 -3.29
CA TYR A 2 -7.53 16.29 -2.26
C TYR A 2 -8.13 15.04 -2.94
N PRO A 3 -8.15 13.84 -2.30
CA PRO A 3 -8.74 12.63 -2.88
C PRO A 3 -10.23 12.81 -3.20
N LYS A 4 -10.76 12.12 -4.20
CA LYS A 4 -12.18 12.21 -4.55
C LYS A 4 -13.07 11.39 -3.60
N ILE A 5 -12.51 10.31 -3.04
CA ILE A 5 -13.19 9.43 -2.09
C ILE A 5 -12.27 9.17 -0.90
N VAL A 6 -12.80 9.36 0.30
CA VAL A 6 -12.14 8.98 1.55
C VAL A 6 -12.99 7.91 2.22
N ALA A 7 -12.43 6.71 2.33
CA ALA A 7 -13.05 5.56 2.94
C ALA A 7 -12.52 5.34 4.35
N LEU A 8 -13.43 5.12 5.29
CA LEU A 8 -13.13 4.80 6.68
C LEU A 8 -13.62 3.39 6.99
N ASP A 9 -12.78 2.59 7.62
CA ASP A 9 -13.25 1.39 8.32
C ASP A 9 -14.07 1.75 9.57
N THR A 10 -14.81 0.77 10.11
CA THR A 10 -15.66 0.96 11.28
C THR A 10 -14.94 0.63 12.59
N ASP A 11 -14.89 -0.65 12.93
CA ASP A 11 -14.43 -1.14 14.23
C ASP A 11 -12.95 -0.81 14.38
N TRP A 12 -12.55 -0.26 15.54
CA TRP A 12 -11.19 0.23 15.84
C TRP A 12 -10.62 1.33 14.92
N THR A 13 -11.37 1.80 13.92
CA THR A 13 -10.98 2.92 13.06
C THR A 13 -11.84 4.17 13.29
N LEU A 14 -13.15 4.09 12.99
CA LEU A 14 -14.11 5.17 13.25
C LEU A 14 -14.56 5.17 14.72
N PHE A 15 -14.71 4.00 15.32
CA PHE A 15 -15.09 3.85 16.72
C PHE A 15 -14.29 2.74 17.39
N TRP A 16 -14.09 2.83 18.71
CA TRP A 16 -13.54 1.72 19.50
C TRP A 16 -14.64 0.69 19.83
N GLY A 17 -14.23 -0.54 20.09
CA GLY A 17 -15.14 -1.66 20.38
C GLY A 17 -15.60 -2.38 19.13
N TRP A 18 -16.34 -3.47 19.32
CA TRP A 18 -16.81 -4.33 18.23
C TRP A 18 -18.34 -4.41 18.22
N LEU A 19 -18.96 -4.08 17.08
CA LEU A 19 -20.40 -4.31 16.86
C LEU A 19 -20.65 -5.75 16.43
N LYS A 20 -20.67 -6.65 17.40
CA LYS A 20 -20.78 -8.10 17.17
C LYS A 20 -22.20 -8.61 17.33
N GLU A 21 -22.77 -9.12 16.24
CA GLU A 21 -24.12 -9.65 16.20
C GLU A 21 -24.36 -10.90 17.10
N ASN A 22 -23.28 -11.57 17.52
CA ASN A 22 -23.32 -12.68 18.46
C ASN A 22 -23.20 -12.26 19.94
N GLU A 23 -22.80 -11.02 20.23
CA GLU A 23 -22.64 -10.50 21.60
C GLU A 23 -23.77 -9.54 21.99
N TRP A 24 -24.18 -8.66 21.07
CA TRP A 24 -25.19 -7.63 21.33
C TRP A 24 -26.63 -8.19 21.30
N GLY A 25 -27.50 -7.67 22.16
CA GLY A 25 -28.93 -8.04 22.22
C GLY A 25 -29.14 -9.48 22.68
N ARG A 26 -28.32 -9.95 23.63
CA ARG A 26 -28.37 -11.34 24.15
C ARG A 26 -28.94 -11.46 25.56
N GLY A 27 -29.17 -10.34 26.24
CA GLY A 27 -29.76 -10.35 27.58
C GLY A 27 -31.29 -10.46 27.59
N PRO A 28 -31.89 -10.52 28.79
CA PRO A 28 -33.35 -10.54 28.95
C PRO A 28 -34.01 -9.32 28.29
N ASN A 29 -35.18 -9.53 27.66
CA ASN A 29 -35.97 -8.51 26.98
C ASN A 29 -35.28 -7.85 25.76
N ALA A 30 -34.38 -8.58 25.10
CA ALA A 30 -33.79 -8.15 23.84
C ALA A 30 -34.86 -7.89 22.77
N TYR A 31 -34.65 -6.82 22.00
CA TYR A 31 -35.51 -6.43 20.88
C TYR A 31 -35.14 -7.19 19.61
N VAL A 32 -36.12 -7.33 18.72
CA VAL A 32 -35.97 -7.84 17.36
C VAL A 32 -36.49 -6.76 16.41
N PRO A 33 -35.69 -6.31 15.43
CA PRO A 33 -34.38 -6.82 15.03
C PRO A 33 -33.22 -6.40 15.94
N LYS A 34 -32.06 -7.07 15.85
CA LYS A 34 -30.96 -6.97 16.84
C LYS A 34 -30.41 -5.55 17.01
N GLN A 35 -30.33 -4.77 15.94
CA GLN A 35 -29.90 -3.37 15.96
C GLN A 35 -30.76 -2.49 16.87
N ASP A 36 -31.99 -2.90 17.21
CA ASP A 36 -32.84 -2.17 18.15
C ASP A 36 -32.40 -2.32 19.61
N ASN A 37 -31.37 -3.14 19.87
CA ASN A 37 -30.69 -3.20 21.16
C ASN A 37 -29.54 -2.18 21.28
N ILE A 38 -29.18 -1.47 20.21
CA ILE A 38 -28.19 -0.39 20.28
C ILE A 38 -28.92 0.88 20.77
N GLU A 39 -28.50 1.40 21.92
CA GLU A 39 -29.03 2.64 22.49
C GLU A 39 -27.94 3.70 22.67
N LYS A 40 -28.33 4.98 22.53
CA LYS A 40 -27.42 6.10 22.76
C LYS A 40 -27.11 6.23 24.24
N ARG A 41 -25.84 6.16 24.60
CA ARG A 41 -25.37 6.40 25.97
C ARG A 41 -25.07 7.89 26.20
N ASN A 42 -24.31 8.48 25.29
CA ASN A 42 -23.97 9.90 25.30
C ASN A 42 -23.64 10.38 23.88
N TYR A 43 -23.00 11.54 23.72
CA TYR A 43 -22.61 12.05 22.39
C TYR A 43 -21.61 11.13 21.68
N TRP A 44 -20.68 10.52 22.42
CA TRP A 44 -19.59 9.72 21.90
C TRP A 44 -19.91 8.22 21.82
N GLU A 45 -20.83 7.73 22.63
CA GLU A 45 -20.98 6.30 22.88
C GLU A 45 -22.40 5.78 22.67
N VAL A 46 -22.46 4.54 22.20
CA VAL A 46 -23.66 3.70 22.20
C VAL A 46 -23.41 2.44 23.03
N GLU A 47 -24.45 1.89 23.63
CA GLU A 47 -24.38 0.70 24.49
C GLU A 47 -25.46 -0.32 24.12
N ASP A 48 -25.24 -1.58 24.52
CA ASP A 48 -26.26 -2.62 24.42
C ASP A 48 -27.27 -2.42 25.55
N ARG A 49 -28.53 -2.19 25.16
CA ARG A 49 -29.68 -2.10 26.04
C ARG A 49 -29.78 -3.26 27.03
N THR A 50 -29.43 -4.47 26.58
CA THR A 50 -29.57 -5.70 27.37
C THR A 50 -28.36 -5.99 28.25
N ASN A 51 -27.24 -5.34 27.98
CA ASN A 51 -26.02 -5.41 28.77
C ASN A 51 -25.17 -4.14 28.61
N ARG A 52 -25.32 -3.18 29.53
CA ARG A 52 -24.61 -1.89 29.49
C ARG A 52 -23.09 -1.97 29.65
N SER A 53 -22.52 -3.14 29.93
CA SER A 53 -21.07 -3.33 29.89
C SER A 53 -20.54 -3.48 28.45
N ILE A 54 -21.41 -3.74 27.48
CA ILE A 54 -21.10 -3.81 26.06
C ILE A 54 -21.38 -2.44 25.45
N ALA A 55 -20.35 -1.78 24.93
CA ALA A 55 -20.44 -0.46 24.33
C ALA A 55 -19.42 -0.30 23.20
N CYS A 56 -19.67 0.69 22.35
CA CYS A 56 -18.70 1.21 21.39
C CYS A 56 -18.81 2.74 21.33
N GLY A 57 -17.74 3.42 20.90
CA GLY A 57 -17.72 4.88 20.89
C GLY A 57 -16.86 5.49 19.80
N MET A 58 -17.37 6.56 19.20
CA MET A 58 -16.69 7.33 18.16
C MET A 58 -15.39 7.94 18.69
N TYR A 59 -14.30 7.82 17.93
CA TYR A 59 -13.03 8.46 18.31
C TYR A 59 -13.12 9.99 18.20
N ALA A 60 -12.37 10.68 19.06
CA ALA A 60 -12.52 12.12 19.30
C ALA A 60 -12.28 13.00 18.05
N ASP A 61 -11.39 12.57 17.13
CA ASP A 61 -11.05 13.33 15.92
C ASP A 61 -12.01 13.10 14.75
N ILE A 62 -12.90 12.10 14.82
CA ILE A 62 -13.81 11.76 13.71
C ILE A 62 -14.69 12.93 13.28
N PRO A 63 -15.32 13.72 14.18
CA PRO A 63 -16.09 14.88 13.75
C PRO A 63 -15.26 15.89 12.93
N ARG A 64 -14.01 16.12 13.32
CA ARG A 64 -13.09 17.02 12.62
C ARG A 64 -12.69 16.44 11.25
N ILE A 65 -12.42 15.14 11.19
CA ILE A 65 -12.02 14.45 9.96
C ILE A 65 -13.15 14.45 8.94
N ILE A 66 -14.37 14.07 9.34
CA ILE A 66 -15.52 14.07 8.43
C ILE A 66 -15.78 15.49 7.90
N LYS A 67 -15.69 16.50 8.76
CA LYS A 67 -15.81 17.90 8.34
C LYS A 67 -14.78 18.28 7.28
N ASP A 68 -13.51 17.89 7.45
CA ASP A 68 -12.45 18.18 6.47
C ASP A 68 -12.69 17.46 5.13
N ILE A 69 -13.13 16.19 5.15
CA ILE A 69 -13.52 15.44 3.95
C ILE A 69 -14.58 16.20 3.15
N LEU A 70 -15.65 16.62 3.82
CA LEU A 70 -16.78 17.30 3.19
C LEU A 70 -16.41 18.71 2.70
N GLN A 71 -15.65 19.47 3.48
CA GLN A 71 -15.19 20.82 3.10
C GLN A 71 -14.29 20.80 1.86
N ASN A 72 -13.54 19.72 1.64
CA ASN A 72 -12.72 19.54 0.45
C ASN A 72 -13.48 18.88 -0.73
N GLY A 73 -14.79 18.65 -0.58
CA GLY A 73 -15.65 18.11 -1.65
C GLY A 73 -15.45 16.62 -1.94
N ALA A 74 -14.78 15.89 -1.05
CA ALA A 74 -14.63 14.45 -1.17
C ALA A 74 -15.88 13.71 -0.70
N LYS A 75 -16.13 12.56 -1.30
CA LYS A 75 -17.20 11.66 -0.88
C LYS A 75 -16.72 10.79 0.28
N LEU A 76 -17.50 10.75 1.35
CA LEU A 76 -17.27 9.84 2.47
C LEU A 76 -17.76 8.43 2.10
N ALA A 77 -16.91 7.44 2.31
CA ALA A 77 -17.28 6.04 2.21
C ALA A 77 -17.06 5.33 3.56
N ILE A 78 -17.95 4.41 3.91
CA ILE A 78 -17.75 3.44 4.98
C ILE A 78 -17.48 2.09 4.34
N VAL A 79 -16.35 1.48 4.71
CA VAL A 79 -15.89 0.21 4.12
C VAL A 79 -15.49 -0.73 5.25
N SER A 80 -16.34 -1.71 5.55
CA SER A 80 -16.16 -2.58 6.71
C SER A 80 -16.47 -4.04 6.42
N ARG A 81 -15.69 -4.92 7.06
CA ARG A 81 -15.90 -6.38 7.03
C ARG A 81 -16.88 -6.87 8.10
N ASN A 82 -17.50 -5.97 8.84
CA ASN A 82 -18.47 -6.32 9.88
C ASN A 82 -19.60 -7.18 9.28
N THR A 83 -20.07 -8.18 10.04
CA THR A 83 -21.09 -9.11 9.58
C THR A 83 -22.51 -8.54 9.68
N SER A 84 -22.71 -7.43 10.39
CA SER A 84 -24.01 -6.79 10.56
C SER A 84 -23.98 -5.34 10.11
N LYS A 85 -24.43 -5.13 8.88
CA LYS A 85 -24.63 -3.79 8.31
C LYS A 85 -25.61 -2.97 9.15
N ASP A 86 -26.78 -3.52 9.45
CA ASP A 86 -27.82 -2.81 10.20
C ASP A 86 -27.36 -2.30 11.58
N MET A 87 -26.48 -3.05 12.25
CA MET A 87 -25.91 -2.62 13.53
C MET A 87 -24.93 -1.45 13.36
N CYS A 88 -24.06 -1.51 12.36
CA CYS A 88 -23.16 -0.41 12.03
C CYS A 88 -23.94 0.85 11.67
N ASP A 89 -24.93 0.73 10.78
CA ASP A 89 -25.80 1.83 10.36
C ASP A 89 -26.53 2.47 11.55
N ARG A 90 -26.99 1.64 12.49
CA ARG A 90 -27.64 2.12 13.72
C ARG A 90 -26.68 2.89 14.61
N ALA A 91 -25.44 2.45 14.76
CA ALA A 91 -24.44 3.21 15.52
C ALA A 91 -24.13 4.55 14.83
N LEU A 92 -23.88 4.53 13.52
CA LEU A 92 -23.66 5.72 12.69
C LEU A 92 -24.85 6.70 12.67
N TRP A 93 -26.06 6.22 12.93
CA TRP A 93 -27.26 7.04 13.09
C TRP A 93 -27.28 7.81 14.42
N TYR A 94 -26.76 7.25 15.51
CA TYR A 94 -26.74 7.92 16.82
C TYR A 94 -25.64 8.96 16.94
N TRP A 95 -24.52 8.77 16.23
CA TRP A 95 -23.42 9.71 16.20
C TRP A 95 -23.68 10.84 15.20
N THR A 96 -23.45 12.06 15.67
CA THR A 96 -23.71 13.28 14.91
C THR A 96 -22.46 14.13 14.80
N VAL A 97 -22.20 14.66 13.61
CA VAL A 97 -21.07 15.54 13.32
C VAL A 97 -21.55 16.77 12.56
N GLN A 98 -20.79 17.85 12.60
CA GLN A 98 -21.09 19.04 11.83
C GLN A 98 -20.72 18.84 10.35
N ASP A 99 -21.66 19.14 9.46
CA ASP A 99 -21.40 19.21 8.03
C ASP A 99 -20.55 20.44 7.65
N GLN A 100 -20.30 20.64 6.35
CA GLN A 100 -19.53 21.78 5.84
C GLN A 100 -20.16 23.14 6.15
N ASN A 101 -21.46 23.19 6.47
CA ASN A 101 -22.20 24.41 6.83
C ASN A 101 -22.33 24.59 8.35
N GLY A 102 -21.74 23.70 9.15
CA GLY A 102 -21.85 23.72 10.62
C GLY A 102 -23.17 23.17 11.16
N GLN A 103 -23.97 22.48 10.35
CA GLN A 103 -25.22 21.85 10.80
C GLN A 103 -24.92 20.45 11.33
N ASP A 104 -25.49 20.10 12.48
CA ASP A 104 -25.41 18.74 13.01
C ASP A 104 -26.18 17.78 12.10
N LYS A 105 -25.49 16.74 11.64
CA LYS A 105 -26.02 15.65 10.81
C LYS A 105 -25.60 14.32 11.40
N ARG A 106 -26.41 13.29 11.21
CA ARG A 106 -25.99 11.92 11.56
C ARG A 106 -24.89 11.51 10.60
N ILE A 107 -23.89 10.75 11.07
CA ILE A 107 -22.80 10.31 10.18
C ILE A 107 -23.37 9.55 8.98
N ILE A 108 -24.34 8.65 9.22
CA ILE A 108 -24.98 7.87 8.14
C ILE A 108 -25.60 8.73 7.04
N GLU A 109 -26.09 9.94 7.36
CA GLU A 109 -26.68 10.87 6.37
C GLU A 109 -25.62 11.54 5.48
N LEU A 110 -24.34 11.48 5.88
CA LEU A 110 -23.19 12.03 5.16
C LEU A 110 -22.44 10.98 4.33
N VAL A 111 -22.72 9.69 4.57
CA VAL A 111 -22.07 8.58 3.87
C VAL A 111 -22.61 8.50 2.43
N THR A 112 -21.70 8.56 1.46
CA THR A 112 -22.03 8.41 0.03
C THR A 112 -21.96 6.97 -0.45
N PHE A 113 -21.01 6.19 0.09
CA PHE A 113 -20.84 4.78 -0.24
C PHE A 113 -20.75 3.98 1.06
N ASP A 114 -21.62 2.99 1.18
CA ASP A 114 -21.85 2.27 2.43
C ASP A 114 -21.69 0.77 2.18
N GLU A 115 -20.43 0.34 2.15
CA GLU A 115 -20.02 -1.01 1.82
C GLU A 115 -19.67 -1.75 3.12
N ILE A 116 -20.68 -2.38 3.75
CA ILE A 116 -20.50 -3.14 5.00
C ILE A 116 -20.95 -4.58 4.78
N TYR A 117 -19.98 -5.48 4.60
CA TYR A 117 -20.21 -6.92 4.47
C TYR A 117 -18.91 -7.71 4.60
N ASN A 118 -18.99 -8.97 5.05
CA ASN A 118 -17.81 -9.79 5.30
C ASN A 118 -17.18 -10.35 4.00
N LYS A 119 -16.44 -9.50 3.29
CA LYS A 119 -15.63 -9.81 2.10
C LYS A 119 -14.29 -9.09 2.16
N ASP A 120 -13.38 -9.41 1.23
CA ASP A 120 -12.15 -8.63 1.12
C ASP A 120 -12.44 -7.19 0.72
N LYS A 121 -11.67 -6.24 1.27
CA LYS A 121 -11.84 -4.81 0.95
C LYS A 121 -11.61 -4.49 -0.52
N THR A 122 -10.95 -5.37 -1.26
CA THR A 122 -10.87 -5.23 -2.72
C THR A 122 -12.22 -5.37 -3.41
N GLU A 123 -13.15 -6.19 -2.91
CA GLU A 123 -14.51 -6.29 -3.44
C GLU A 123 -15.29 -5.00 -3.21
N HIS A 124 -15.18 -4.43 -2.01
CA HIS A 124 -15.79 -3.15 -1.63
C HIS A 124 -15.35 -2.02 -2.56
N PHE A 125 -14.04 -1.90 -2.79
CA PHE A 125 -13.52 -0.87 -3.70
C PHE A 125 -13.88 -1.13 -5.17
N ARG A 126 -14.03 -2.39 -5.61
CA ARG A 126 -14.59 -2.70 -6.94
C ARG A 126 -16.04 -2.24 -7.08
N ALA A 127 -16.87 -2.42 -6.06
CA ALA A 127 -18.23 -1.89 -6.02
C ALA A 127 -18.23 -0.35 -6.11
N ILE A 128 -17.47 0.31 -5.24
CA ILE A 128 -17.32 1.79 -5.23
C ILE A 128 -16.85 2.31 -6.59
N LYS A 129 -15.83 1.70 -7.22
CA LYS A 129 -15.38 2.10 -8.57
C LYS A 129 -16.48 1.86 -9.61
N GLY A 130 -17.23 0.77 -9.48
CA GLY A 130 -18.37 0.43 -10.33
C GLY A 130 -19.42 1.55 -10.36
N TYR A 131 -19.79 2.09 -9.19
CA TYR A 131 -20.79 3.16 -9.05
C TYR A 131 -20.23 4.55 -9.34
N SER A 132 -19.07 4.87 -8.78
CA SER A 132 -18.50 6.22 -8.81
C SER A 132 -17.75 6.55 -10.10
N LYS A 133 -17.23 5.51 -10.79
CA LYS A 133 -16.27 5.63 -11.90
C LYS A 133 -14.98 6.39 -11.53
N VAL A 134 -14.73 6.62 -10.25
CA VAL A 134 -13.50 7.25 -9.76
C VAL A 134 -12.36 6.24 -9.85
N ASP A 135 -11.17 6.70 -10.26
CA ASP A 135 -9.98 5.85 -10.27
C ASP A 135 -9.47 5.57 -8.87
N TYR A 136 -8.93 4.37 -8.67
CA TYR A 136 -8.44 3.94 -7.36
C TYR A 136 -7.36 4.86 -6.81
N SER A 137 -6.51 5.41 -7.68
CA SER A 137 -5.48 6.36 -7.29
C SER A 137 -6.05 7.67 -6.73
N ASP A 138 -7.34 7.97 -6.92
CA ASP A 138 -8.04 9.12 -6.33
C ASP A 138 -8.81 8.74 -5.03
N MET A 139 -8.55 7.57 -4.46
CA MET A 139 -9.18 7.07 -3.24
C MET A 139 -8.16 6.84 -2.13
N ILE A 140 -8.57 7.03 -0.87
CA ILE A 140 -7.81 6.63 0.32
C ILE A 140 -8.68 5.74 1.21
N LEU A 141 -8.10 4.68 1.77
CA LEU A 141 -8.67 3.89 2.85
C LEU A 141 -7.87 4.13 4.15
N TYR A 142 -8.60 4.44 5.23
CA TYR A 142 -8.11 4.40 6.60
C TYR A 142 -8.68 3.17 7.32
N ASP A 143 -7.81 2.42 7.99
CA ASP A 143 -8.12 1.10 8.55
C ASP A 143 -7.13 0.76 9.67
N ASP A 144 -7.50 0.03 10.71
CA ASP A 144 -6.56 -0.38 11.77
C ASP A 144 -5.83 -1.69 11.43
N GLU A 145 -6.41 -2.51 10.55
CA GLU A 145 -5.90 -3.83 10.22
C GLU A 145 -4.98 -3.79 8.99
N ALA A 146 -3.66 -3.87 9.24
CA ALA A 146 -2.63 -3.71 8.21
C ALA A 146 -2.75 -4.68 7.02
N PHE A 147 -3.37 -5.86 7.19
CA PHE A 147 -3.56 -6.81 6.09
C PHE A 147 -4.56 -6.33 5.02
N ASN A 148 -5.41 -5.35 5.36
CA ASN A 148 -6.28 -4.68 4.41
C ASN A 148 -5.51 -3.81 3.40
N ASN A 149 -4.20 -3.60 3.59
CA ASN A 149 -3.31 -2.95 2.61
C ASN A 149 -3.30 -3.61 1.23
N THR A 150 -3.88 -4.80 1.11
CA THR A 150 -4.16 -5.48 -0.16
C THR A 150 -4.89 -4.57 -1.17
N VAL A 151 -5.72 -3.61 -0.74
CA VAL A 151 -6.34 -2.63 -1.65
C VAL A 151 -5.31 -1.70 -2.32
N GLU A 152 -4.26 -1.32 -1.59
CA GLU A 152 -3.15 -0.52 -2.12
C GLU A 152 -2.36 -1.31 -3.14
N MET A 153 -2.06 -2.56 -2.81
CA MET A 153 -1.27 -3.44 -3.67
C MET A 153 -2.01 -3.81 -4.95
N MET A 154 -3.25 -4.29 -4.83
CA MET A 154 -4.01 -4.84 -5.97
C MET A 154 -4.72 -3.78 -6.81
N LEU A 155 -5.25 -2.73 -6.19
CA LEU A 155 -6.16 -1.79 -6.86
C LEU A 155 -5.59 -0.40 -7.03
N GLY A 156 -4.77 0.08 -6.08
CA GLY A 156 -4.18 1.43 -6.14
C GLY A 156 -4.81 2.45 -5.25
N VAL A 157 -5.68 1.99 -4.36
CA VAL A 157 -6.21 2.81 -3.30
C VAL A 157 -5.05 3.15 -2.37
N ASN A 158 -4.87 4.41 -2.01
CA ASN A 158 -3.89 4.74 -1.00
C ASN A 158 -4.34 4.18 0.35
N PHE A 159 -3.46 3.48 1.07
CA PHE A 159 -3.79 2.84 2.34
C PHE A 159 -3.00 3.46 3.49
N GLN A 160 -3.72 3.85 4.55
CA GLN A 160 -3.16 4.37 5.78
C GLN A 160 -3.67 3.57 6.97
N VAL A 161 -2.74 3.02 7.75
CA VAL A 161 -3.07 2.17 8.90
C VAL A 161 -3.16 2.96 10.21
N SER A 162 -4.17 2.67 11.03
CA SER A 162 -4.38 3.21 12.38
C SER A 162 -3.86 2.24 13.44
N ARG A 163 -2.53 2.16 13.57
CA ARG A 163 -1.86 1.07 14.30
C ARG A 163 -1.97 1.11 15.83
N ASP A 164 -2.06 2.29 16.43
CA ASP A 164 -1.74 2.47 17.85
C ASP A 164 -2.92 2.20 18.81
N GLY A 165 -4.01 1.61 18.30
CA GLY A 165 -5.23 1.32 19.06
C GLY A 165 -5.99 2.57 19.49
N LYS A 166 -5.62 3.75 19.00
CA LYS A 166 -6.34 5.02 19.25
C LYS A 166 -7.33 5.36 18.12
N GLY A 167 -7.51 4.44 17.18
CA GLY A 167 -8.26 4.64 15.95
C GLY A 167 -7.72 5.75 15.08
N LEU A 168 -8.60 6.26 14.22
CA LEU A 168 -8.22 7.29 13.27
C LEU A 168 -8.10 8.65 13.96
N THR A 169 -6.86 9.05 14.21
CA THR A 169 -6.51 10.38 14.75
C THR A 169 -6.32 11.40 13.62
N TRP A 170 -6.37 12.69 13.97
CA TRP A 170 -6.12 13.76 13.01
C TRP A 170 -4.73 13.67 12.37
N ASP A 171 -3.70 13.33 13.14
CA ASP A 171 -2.33 13.21 12.63
C ASP A 171 -2.19 12.04 11.66
N ASN A 172 -2.78 10.88 11.98
CA ASN A 172 -2.80 9.72 11.08
C ASN A 172 -3.56 10.03 9.78
N TYR A 173 -4.67 10.74 9.89
CA TYR A 173 -5.44 11.22 8.75
C TYR A 173 -4.64 12.18 7.85
N GLN A 174 -3.94 13.16 8.43
CA GLN A 174 -3.07 14.05 7.65
C GLN A 174 -1.90 13.30 7.01
N GLU A 175 -1.32 12.31 7.70
CA GLU A 175 -0.27 11.47 7.13
C GLU A 175 -0.76 10.69 5.89
N GLY A 176 -1.96 10.11 5.94
CA GLY A 176 -2.58 9.43 4.80
C GLY A 176 -2.78 10.37 3.59
N LEU A 177 -3.30 11.57 3.83
CA LEU A 177 -3.43 12.60 2.79
C LEU A 177 -2.08 13.00 2.20
N ASP A 178 -1.04 13.10 3.03
CA ASP A 178 0.29 13.48 2.58
C ASP A 178 0.99 12.37 1.79
N ILE A 179 0.80 11.10 2.15
CA ILE A 179 1.24 9.96 1.32
C ILE A 179 0.55 10.04 -0.04
N TRP A 180 -0.77 10.26 -0.07
CA TRP A 180 -1.53 10.39 -1.31
C TRP A 180 -1.02 11.52 -2.20
N LYS A 181 -0.79 12.71 -1.67
CA LYS A 181 -0.20 13.83 -2.43
C LYS A 181 1.17 13.46 -2.99
N ARG A 182 2.04 12.80 -2.21
CA ARG A 182 3.36 12.35 -2.70
C ARG A 182 3.25 11.31 -3.80
N THR A 183 2.28 10.38 -3.73
CA THR A 183 2.00 9.43 -4.81
C THR A 183 1.54 10.15 -6.08
N LYS A 184 0.70 11.18 -5.97
CA LYS A 184 0.32 12.01 -7.13
C LYS A 184 1.51 12.77 -7.74
N ASN A 185 2.45 13.22 -6.91
CA ASN A 185 3.61 13.98 -7.35
C ASN A 185 4.65 13.15 -8.13
N ILE A 186 4.56 11.81 -8.10
CA ILE A 186 5.44 10.92 -8.88
C ILE A 186 4.79 10.44 -10.18
N TYR A 187 3.58 10.91 -10.52
CA TYR A 187 2.89 10.52 -11.74
C TYR A 187 3.60 11.08 -12.99
N SER A 188 4.00 10.17 -13.87
CA SER A 188 4.37 10.42 -15.27
C SER A 188 3.31 9.79 -16.17
N PRO A 189 2.76 10.51 -17.17
CA PRO A 189 1.79 9.94 -18.11
C PRO A 189 2.27 8.66 -18.78
N TRP A 190 1.32 7.75 -19.03
CA TRP A 190 1.56 6.53 -19.80
C TRP A 190 1.28 6.78 -21.28
N ASN A 191 2.31 6.71 -22.12
CA ASN A 191 2.25 6.97 -23.55
C ASN A 191 2.46 5.69 -24.40
N GLY A 192 2.29 4.50 -23.80
CA GLY A 192 2.53 3.21 -24.43
C GLY A 192 3.99 2.72 -24.28
N LEU A 193 4.34 1.69 -25.06
CA LEU A 193 5.60 0.96 -24.93
C LEU A 193 6.77 1.55 -25.72
N ASP A 194 6.51 2.52 -26.59
CA ASP A 194 7.58 3.16 -27.35
C ASP A 194 8.43 4.03 -26.43
N VAL A 195 9.64 3.54 -26.17
CA VAL A 195 10.68 4.17 -25.35
C VAL A 195 11.00 5.60 -25.82
N GLY A 196 10.88 5.88 -27.13
CA GLY A 196 11.10 7.20 -27.71
C GLY A 196 10.10 8.26 -27.25
N ARG A 197 8.92 7.86 -26.75
CA ARG A 197 7.88 8.78 -26.23
C ARG A 197 8.18 9.35 -24.85
N TYR A 198 9.28 8.92 -24.24
CA TYR A 198 9.73 9.34 -22.92
C TYR A 198 11.11 10.01 -23.03
N PRO A 199 11.18 11.31 -23.36
CA PRO A 199 12.45 11.99 -23.64
C PRO A 199 13.35 12.09 -22.41
N LYS A 200 12.75 12.13 -21.21
CA LYS A 200 13.47 12.18 -19.93
C LYS A 200 13.68 10.81 -19.29
N ARG A 201 13.36 9.72 -19.98
CA ARG A 201 13.43 8.38 -19.39
C ARG A 201 14.82 8.10 -18.81
N LYS A 202 14.85 7.28 -17.77
CA LYS A 202 16.10 6.82 -17.15
C LYS A 202 16.08 5.30 -17.06
N LEU A 203 17.10 4.62 -17.58
CA LEU A 203 17.28 3.19 -17.37
C LEU A 203 17.64 2.96 -15.90
N ILE A 204 16.83 2.19 -15.19
CA ILE A 204 17.00 1.95 -13.76
C ILE A 204 17.33 0.50 -13.44
N GLY A 205 17.40 -0.40 -14.42
CA GLY A 205 17.89 -1.76 -14.25
C GLY A 205 17.16 -2.79 -15.11
N TYR A 206 17.26 -4.05 -14.70
CA TYR A 206 16.75 -5.20 -15.42
C TYR A 206 15.98 -6.14 -14.50
N SER A 207 14.99 -6.86 -15.03
CA SER A 207 14.22 -7.83 -14.25
C SER A 207 13.83 -9.03 -15.11
N GLY A 208 14.00 -10.24 -14.57
CA GLY A 208 13.45 -11.47 -15.15
C GLY A 208 12.06 -11.73 -14.60
N MET A 209 11.05 -11.81 -15.45
CA MET A 209 9.64 -11.89 -15.03
C MET A 209 8.85 -12.87 -15.88
N ASP A 210 7.74 -13.38 -15.33
CA ASP A 210 6.77 -14.15 -16.09
C ASP A 210 5.94 -13.25 -17.03
N MET A 211 5.44 -13.85 -18.10
CA MET A 211 4.65 -13.14 -19.12
C MET A 211 3.32 -12.57 -18.60
N GLY A 212 2.76 -13.10 -17.51
CA GLY A 212 1.56 -12.54 -16.88
C GLY A 212 1.87 -11.17 -16.28
N THR A 213 2.88 -11.11 -15.41
CA THR A 213 3.37 -9.85 -14.82
C THR A 213 3.77 -8.83 -15.88
N ILE A 214 4.50 -9.27 -16.93
CA ILE A 214 4.92 -8.37 -18.02
C ILE A 214 3.70 -7.72 -18.71
N ARG A 215 2.65 -8.49 -19.00
CA ARG A 215 1.45 -7.97 -19.67
C ARG A 215 0.73 -6.93 -18.82
N GLU A 216 0.67 -7.11 -17.50
CA GLU A 216 0.07 -6.10 -16.60
C GLU A 216 0.87 -4.78 -16.65
N LEU A 217 2.20 -4.87 -16.54
CA LEU A 217 3.09 -3.71 -16.57
C LEU A 217 3.08 -2.99 -17.93
N GLU A 218 2.95 -3.74 -19.02
CA GLU A 218 2.88 -3.19 -20.39
C GLU A 218 1.59 -2.43 -20.68
N THR A 219 0.59 -2.49 -19.80
CA THR A 219 -0.60 -1.64 -19.87
C THR A 219 -0.47 -0.35 -19.05
N GLY A 220 0.72 -0.08 -18.51
CA GLY A 220 0.96 1.02 -17.58
C GLY A 220 0.46 0.73 -16.15
N GLY A 221 0.14 -0.53 -15.87
CA GLY A 221 -0.36 -0.99 -14.59
C GLY A 221 0.77 -1.35 -13.62
N ARG A 222 0.54 -2.43 -12.89
CA ARG A 222 1.37 -2.91 -11.77
C ARG A 222 1.33 -4.44 -11.76
N ARG A 223 2.24 -5.05 -11.02
CA ARG A 223 2.11 -6.44 -10.59
C ARG A 223 0.94 -6.59 -9.61
N SER A 224 0.01 -7.51 -9.89
CA SER A 224 -1.17 -7.77 -9.05
C SER A 224 -1.17 -9.15 -8.34
N ASP A 225 -0.20 -10.01 -8.66
CA ASP A 225 -0.09 -11.36 -8.09
C ASP A 225 0.26 -11.36 -6.58
N ARG A 226 -0.42 -12.24 -5.83
CA ARG A 226 -0.28 -12.44 -4.37
C ARG A 226 0.36 -13.77 -3.98
N LYS A 227 0.61 -14.68 -4.93
CA LYS A 227 1.12 -16.02 -4.60
C LYS A 227 2.60 -16.00 -4.21
N GLU A 228 3.32 -15.01 -4.70
CA GLU A 228 4.77 -14.92 -4.56
C GLU A 228 5.20 -13.56 -4.01
N ALA A 229 4.77 -13.25 -2.77
CA ALA A 229 5.45 -12.24 -1.99
C ALA A 229 6.92 -12.62 -1.93
N ALA A 230 7.84 -11.69 -2.18
CA ALA A 230 9.28 -11.93 -2.08
C ALA A 230 9.81 -11.32 -0.77
N ARG A 231 11.14 -11.14 -0.63
CA ARG A 231 11.78 -10.74 0.64
C ARG A 231 11.29 -9.38 1.14
N TRP A 232 10.92 -8.49 0.24
CA TRP A 232 10.57 -7.10 0.49
C TRP A 232 9.09 -6.79 0.19
N GLY A 233 8.24 -7.83 0.15
CA GLY A 233 6.81 -7.71 -0.12
C GLY A 233 6.41 -7.96 -1.56
N PHE A 234 5.20 -7.54 -1.92
CA PHE A 234 4.64 -7.63 -3.27
C PHE A 234 5.15 -6.50 -4.16
N ALA A 235 6.36 -6.65 -4.66
CA ALA A 235 7.04 -5.66 -5.47
C ALA A 235 7.60 -6.26 -6.76
N MET A 236 8.06 -5.38 -7.63
CA MET A 236 8.91 -5.74 -8.77
C MET A 236 10.37 -5.62 -8.33
N TYR A 237 11.15 -6.66 -8.60
CA TYR A 237 12.54 -6.80 -8.19
C TYR A 237 13.43 -6.57 -9.40
N VAL A 238 14.32 -5.58 -9.29
CA VAL A 238 15.12 -5.06 -10.39
C VAL A 238 16.60 -5.10 -9.97
N THR A 239 17.49 -5.47 -10.86
CA THR A 239 18.93 -5.54 -10.60
C THR A 239 19.67 -4.64 -11.57
N ASP A 240 20.82 -4.11 -11.17
CA ASP A 240 21.66 -3.26 -12.01
C ASP A 240 22.46 -4.05 -13.05
N ASP A 241 22.57 -5.37 -12.91
CA ASP A 241 23.31 -6.25 -13.80
C ASP A 241 22.40 -7.24 -14.54
N VAL A 242 22.40 -7.18 -15.87
CA VAL A 242 21.57 -8.04 -16.73
C VAL A 242 21.81 -9.53 -16.48
N ARG A 243 23.02 -9.95 -16.07
CA ARG A 243 23.32 -11.35 -15.79
C ARG A 243 22.55 -11.86 -14.58
N VAL A 244 22.36 -11.03 -13.56
CA VAL A 244 21.51 -11.37 -12.40
C VAL A 244 20.05 -11.51 -12.84
N ALA A 245 19.57 -10.63 -13.72
CA ALA A 245 18.21 -10.72 -14.25
C ALA A 245 18.00 -12.01 -15.08
N ILE A 246 18.99 -12.40 -15.90
CA ILE A 246 18.99 -13.67 -16.64
C ILE A 246 18.98 -14.86 -15.68
N TYR A 247 19.77 -14.82 -14.60
CA TYR A 247 19.76 -15.87 -13.58
C TYR A 247 18.36 -16.05 -12.98
N PHE A 248 17.72 -14.98 -12.51
CA PHE A 248 16.37 -15.07 -11.95
C PHE A 248 15.32 -15.47 -12.97
N ASN A 249 15.45 -15.01 -14.22
CA ASN A 249 14.58 -15.44 -15.32
C ASN A 249 14.63 -16.97 -15.53
N ASN A 250 15.82 -17.57 -15.43
CA ASN A 250 16.01 -19.01 -15.53
C ASN A 250 15.59 -19.75 -14.27
N TRP A 251 15.82 -19.16 -13.09
CA TRP A 251 15.36 -19.69 -11.81
C TRP A 251 13.83 -19.85 -11.79
N ILE A 252 13.07 -18.86 -12.27
CA ILE A 252 11.60 -18.95 -12.37
C ILE A 252 11.19 -20.15 -13.24
N LYS A 253 11.85 -20.37 -14.39
CA LYS A 253 11.55 -21.51 -15.28
C LYS A 253 11.77 -22.87 -14.60
N GLN A 254 12.78 -22.96 -13.72
CA GLN A 254 13.10 -24.19 -12.99
C GLN A 254 12.06 -24.49 -11.90
N TYR A 255 11.65 -23.48 -11.14
CA TYR A 255 10.68 -23.64 -10.05
C TYR A 255 9.23 -23.72 -10.52
N PHE A 256 8.92 -23.11 -11.66
CA PHE A 256 7.58 -23.08 -12.26
C PHE A 256 7.63 -23.58 -13.71
N PRO A 257 7.80 -24.90 -13.93
CA PRO A 257 7.91 -25.47 -15.26
C PRO A 257 6.74 -25.07 -16.17
N GLY A 258 7.05 -24.67 -17.41
CA GLY A 258 6.06 -24.21 -18.39
C GLY A 258 5.74 -22.71 -18.31
N THR A 259 6.22 -22.00 -17.29
CA THR A 259 6.09 -20.54 -17.22
C THR A 259 6.93 -19.88 -18.30
N GLN A 260 6.30 -19.08 -19.16
CA GLN A 260 7.00 -18.24 -20.10
C GLN A 260 7.59 -17.03 -19.37
N THR A 261 8.89 -16.84 -19.45
CA THR A 261 9.61 -15.74 -18.80
C THR A 261 10.52 -15.00 -19.79
N VAL A 262 10.64 -13.69 -19.59
CA VAL A 262 11.47 -12.80 -20.39
C VAL A 262 12.22 -11.84 -19.47
N VAL A 263 13.44 -11.48 -19.85
CA VAL A 263 14.18 -10.39 -19.20
C VAL A 263 13.74 -9.05 -19.81
N CYS A 264 13.41 -8.11 -18.95
CA CYS A 264 13.00 -6.77 -19.32
C CYS A 264 14.01 -5.73 -18.84
N ALA A 265 14.22 -4.69 -19.65
CA ALA A 265 14.81 -3.44 -19.23
C ALA A 265 13.71 -2.59 -18.55
N ILE A 266 14.06 -2.02 -17.41
CA ILE A 266 13.16 -1.22 -16.58
C ILE A 266 13.59 0.23 -16.64
N TYR A 267 12.68 1.10 -17.02
CA TYR A 267 12.90 2.54 -17.11
C TYR A 267 11.99 3.29 -16.14
N ALA A 268 12.49 4.36 -15.54
CA ALA A 268 11.62 5.45 -15.11
C ALA A 268 11.18 6.23 -16.36
N ARG A 269 9.87 6.49 -16.51
CA ARG A 269 9.29 7.26 -17.61
C ARG A 269 9.76 8.72 -17.60
N ASP A 270 10.05 9.26 -16.42
CA ASP A 270 10.61 10.59 -16.23
C ASP A 270 11.75 10.54 -15.20
N GLY A 271 12.96 10.82 -15.64
CA GLY A 271 14.18 10.80 -14.85
C GLY A 271 14.24 11.91 -13.81
N ASP A 272 13.62 13.07 -14.05
CA ASP A 272 13.57 14.15 -13.06
C ASP A 272 12.62 13.80 -11.91
N ILE A 273 11.54 13.06 -12.21
CA ILE A 273 10.66 12.49 -11.18
C ILE A 273 11.42 11.43 -10.41
N TRP A 274 12.11 10.53 -11.12
CA TRP A 274 12.95 9.53 -10.50
C TRP A 274 13.92 10.18 -9.53
N ASP A 275 14.75 11.13 -9.96
CA ASP A 275 15.82 11.70 -9.13
C ASP A 275 15.31 12.34 -7.84
N ARG A 276 14.17 13.03 -7.88
CA ARG A 276 13.60 13.69 -6.69
C ARG A 276 12.74 12.79 -5.79
N MET A 277 12.22 11.66 -6.28
CA MET A 277 11.39 10.80 -5.44
C MET A 277 12.21 10.10 -4.36
N ASN A 278 11.55 9.68 -3.29
CA ASN A 278 12.19 9.05 -2.14
C ASN A 278 12.82 7.70 -2.51
N LYS A 279 14.08 7.52 -2.12
CA LYS A 279 14.83 6.28 -2.33
C LYS A 279 15.70 6.02 -1.11
N ILE A 280 15.84 4.75 -0.76
CA ILE A 280 16.65 4.34 0.39
C ILE A 280 17.40 3.06 0.09
N TRP A 281 18.64 2.97 0.55
CA TRP A 281 19.38 1.72 0.60
C TRP A 281 19.28 1.13 2.01
N VAL A 282 18.70 -0.06 2.14
CA VAL A 282 18.51 -0.71 3.46
C VAL A 282 19.56 -1.80 3.70
N PRO A 283 19.89 -2.09 4.97
CA PRO A 283 20.80 -3.18 5.31
C PRO A 283 20.12 -4.55 5.10
N ASP A 284 20.81 -5.50 4.45
CA ASP A 284 20.22 -6.83 4.20
C ASP A 284 20.23 -7.74 5.43
N PHE A 285 21.03 -7.44 6.46
CA PHE A 285 21.10 -8.28 7.66
C PHE A 285 19.88 -8.13 8.59
N ARG A 286 19.06 -7.08 8.42
CA ARG A 286 17.89 -6.80 9.27
C ARG A 286 16.71 -7.68 8.85
N ASN A 287 16.34 -8.66 9.67
CA ASN A 287 15.22 -9.57 9.38
C ASN A 287 13.85 -8.98 9.73
N ASP A 288 13.80 -8.03 10.65
CA ASP A 288 12.59 -7.34 11.12
C ASP A 288 11.96 -6.40 10.07
N ILE A 289 12.73 -6.00 9.04
CA ILE A 289 12.21 -5.23 7.89
C ILE A 289 11.89 -6.12 6.68
N LYS A 290 12.15 -7.43 6.77
CA LYS A 290 11.82 -8.38 5.71
C LYS A 290 10.40 -8.91 5.89
N GLN A 291 9.84 -9.38 4.79
CA GLN A 291 8.50 -9.90 4.74
C GLN A 291 8.35 -11.18 5.57
N ASN A 292 7.39 -11.19 6.48
CA ASN A 292 6.90 -12.43 7.08
C ASN A 292 5.71 -12.95 6.26
N ARG A 293 5.85 -14.17 5.72
CA ARG A 293 4.86 -14.78 4.81
C ARG A 293 4.03 -15.88 5.47
N SER A 294 4.02 -15.98 6.81
CA SER A 294 3.30 -17.04 7.52
C SER A 294 1.77 -16.92 7.41
N SER A 295 1.25 -15.71 7.20
CA SER A 295 -0.17 -15.43 6.97
C SER A 295 -0.34 -14.05 6.32
N GLU A 296 -1.52 -13.77 5.75
CA GLU A 296 -1.84 -12.43 5.23
C GLU A 296 -1.76 -11.35 6.32
N PHE A 297 -2.15 -11.71 7.55
CA PHE A 297 -1.99 -10.86 8.73
C PHE A 297 -0.54 -10.47 8.96
N MET A 298 0.37 -11.45 9.08
CA MET A 298 1.79 -11.18 9.29
C MET A 298 2.43 -10.46 8.09
N LEU A 299 1.88 -10.69 6.90
CA LEU A 299 2.31 -10.02 5.69
C LEU A 299 2.03 -8.52 5.78
N GLY A 300 0.78 -8.10 5.99
CA GLY A 300 0.43 -6.68 6.11
C GLY A 300 1.22 -5.98 7.22
N TRP A 301 1.34 -6.61 8.39
CA TRP A 301 2.06 -6.03 9.52
C TRP A 301 3.57 -5.90 9.30
N SER A 302 4.22 -6.85 8.62
CA SER A 302 5.65 -6.72 8.29
C SER A 302 5.94 -5.65 7.24
N GLU A 303 4.99 -5.37 6.32
CA GLU A 303 5.12 -4.21 5.42
C GLU A 303 5.02 -2.90 6.19
N GLU A 304 4.11 -2.83 7.17
CA GLU A 304 3.98 -1.66 8.03
C GLU A 304 5.20 -1.44 8.93
N ASP A 305 5.73 -2.51 9.53
CA ASP A 305 6.96 -2.45 10.34
C ASP A 305 8.14 -1.91 9.50
N ARG A 306 8.28 -2.39 8.25
CA ARG A 306 9.27 -1.88 7.30
C ARG A 306 9.05 -0.39 7.02
N ASN A 307 7.83 0.04 6.72
CA ASN A 307 7.54 1.44 6.44
C ASN A 307 7.89 2.35 7.61
N ARG A 308 7.56 1.94 8.83
CA ARG A 308 7.91 2.67 10.06
C ARG A 308 9.43 2.75 10.25
N GLN A 309 10.16 1.67 10.04
CA GLN A 309 11.62 1.67 10.15
C GLN A 309 12.26 2.58 9.09
N VAL A 310 11.74 2.57 7.86
CA VAL A 310 12.18 3.47 6.77
C VAL A 310 11.90 4.93 7.11
N ALA A 311 10.75 5.23 7.71
CA ALA A 311 10.40 6.57 8.19
C ALA A 311 11.34 7.08 9.29
N GLN A 312 11.83 6.20 10.18
CA GLN A 312 12.84 6.56 11.18
C GLN A 312 14.19 6.96 10.56
N TRP A 313 14.47 6.50 9.34
CA TRP A 313 15.63 6.94 8.54
C TRP A 313 15.36 8.19 7.70
N GLY A 314 14.22 8.85 7.91
CA GLY A 314 13.86 10.10 7.24
C GLY A 314 13.23 9.94 5.85
N VAL A 315 12.90 8.70 5.44
CA VAL A 315 12.32 8.42 4.12
C VAL A 315 10.87 8.00 4.25
N LYS A 316 9.96 8.62 3.48
CA LYS A 316 8.51 8.38 3.58
C LYS A 316 7.94 7.75 2.32
N LYS A 317 6.80 7.04 2.43
CA LYS A 317 6.06 6.53 1.26
C LYS A 317 5.59 7.66 0.32
N PRO A 318 5.49 7.41 -1.00
CA PRO A 318 6.04 6.24 -1.70
C PRO A 318 7.57 6.35 -1.82
N TYR A 319 8.26 5.23 -1.75
CA TYR A 319 9.71 5.13 -1.96
C TYR A 319 10.05 3.88 -2.77
N VAL A 320 11.28 3.79 -3.27
CA VAL A 320 11.89 2.53 -3.70
C VAL A 320 13.04 2.17 -2.78
N LEU A 321 13.32 0.87 -2.69
CA LEU A 321 14.30 0.33 -1.76
C LEU A 321 15.43 -0.36 -2.52
N PHE A 322 16.66 -0.02 -2.20
CA PHE A 322 17.87 -0.69 -2.65
C PHE A 322 18.39 -1.62 -1.56
N SER A 323 18.94 -2.75 -1.95
CA SER A 323 19.55 -3.70 -1.04
C SER A 323 20.75 -4.38 -1.70
N ARG A 324 21.71 -4.79 -0.87
CA ARG A 324 22.91 -5.53 -1.27
C ARG A 324 22.74 -6.96 -0.77
N HIS A 325 22.71 -7.96 -1.63
CA HIS A 325 22.38 -9.33 -1.24
C HIS A 325 23.56 -10.29 -1.32
N PRO A 326 23.66 -11.28 -0.43
CA PRO A 326 24.64 -12.35 -0.58
C PRO A 326 24.42 -13.13 -1.87
N ASN A 327 25.48 -13.80 -2.32
CA ASN A 327 25.42 -14.76 -3.42
C ASN A 327 24.32 -15.81 -3.16
N MET A 328 23.55 -16.15 -4.19
CA MET A 328 22.46 -17.15 -4.13
C MET A 328 22.92 -18.60 -4.31
N GLY A 329 24.23 -18.86 -4.40
CA GLY A 329 24.83 -20.18 -4.47
C GLY A 329 25.21 -20.62 -5.89
N ALA A 330 25.11 -21.92 -6.16
CA ALA A 330 25.57 -22.52 -7.40
C ALA A 330 24.86 -21.93 -8.64
N GLY A 331 25.64 -21.64 -9.68
CA GLY A 331 25.14 -21.06 -10.93
C GLY A 331 24.85 -19.56 -10.87
N PHE A 332 25.02 -18.89 -9.72
CA PHE A 332 24.90 -17.44 -9.64
C PHE A 332 26.06 -16.76 -10.41
N PRO A 333 25.82 -15.69 -11.17
CA PRO A 333 26.80 -15.12 -12.10
C PRO A 333 28.00 -14.41 -11.46
N PHE A 334 28.04 -14.31 -10.13
CA PHE A 334 29.09 -13.60 -9.38
C PHE A 334 29.52 -14.43 -8.19
N GLN A 335 30.75 -14.22 -7.71
CA GLN A 335 31.23 -14.82 -6.46
C GLN A 335 30.96 -13.94 -5.22
N GLY A 336 30.53 -12.69 -5.39
CA GLY A 336 30.26 -11.75 -4.31
C GLY A 336 28.78 -11.44 -4.09
N ARG A 337 28.51 -10.31 -3.44
CA ARG A 337 27.16 -9.77 -3.28
C ARG A 337 26.65 -9.14 -4.59
N PHE A 338 25.33 -9.00 -4.73
CA PHE A 338 24.69 -8.31 -5.86
C PHE A 338 23.73 -7.22 -5.39
N ASN A 339 23.36 -6.29 -6.29
CA ASN A 339 22.42 -5.23 -5.96
C ASN A 339 21.01 -5.55 -6.46
N GLU A 340 20.04 -5.16 -5.65
CA GLU A 340 18.62 -5.28 -5.93
C GLU A 340 17.92 -3.96 -5.60
N LEU A 341 16.94 -3.61 -6.42
CA LEU A 341 16.04 -2.49 -6.33
C LEU A 341 14.61 -3.05 -6.29
N VAL A 342 13.85 -2.62 -5.30
CA VAL A 342 12.48 -3.04 -5.04
C VAL A 342 11.56 -1.87 -5.36
N ILE A 343 10.68 -2.09 -6.34
CA ILE A 343 9.73 -1.09 -6.82
C ILE A 343 8.32 -1.53 -6.43
N TYR A 344 7.69 -0.79 -5.52
CA TYR A 344 6.34 -1.05 -5.03
C TYR A 344 5.26 -0.67 -6.05
N PRO A 345 4.05 -1.27 -6.01
CA PRO A 345 3.02 -1.10 -7.04
C PRO A 345 2.62 0.35 -7.32
N GLN A 346 2.56 1.19 -6.28
CA GLN A 346 2.30 2.62 -6.43
C GLN A 346 3.35 3.31 -7.31
N VAL A 347 4.62 2.93 -7.20
CA VAL A 347 5.69 3.49 -8.06
C VAL A 347 5.62 2.90 -9.46
N GLN A 348 5.31 1.60 -9.57
CA GLN A 348 5.21 0.90 -10.86
C GLN A 348 4.24 1.61 -11.81
N GLU A 349 2.98 1.77 -11.39
CA GLU A 349 1.96 2.36 -12.26
C GLU A 349 2.16 3.86 -12.49
N ASN A 350 2.72 4.59 -11.52
CA ASN A 350 2.87 6.04 -11.62
C ASN A 350 4.14 6.46 -12.37
N LEU A 351 5.19 5.63 -12.45
CA LEU A 351 6.48 6.07 -12.99
C LEU A 351 7.20 5.07 -13.90
N ILE A 352 6.87 3.78 -13.91
CA ILE A 352 7.74 2.76 -14.52
C ILE A 352 7.30 2.33 -15.91
N LEU A 353 8.27 2.09 -16.78
CA LEU A 353 8.10 1.50 -18.11
C LEU A 353 8.92 0.20 -18.18
N THR A 354 8.28 -0.88 -18.62
CA THR A 354 8.88 -2.21 -18.75
C THR A 354 8.99 -2.57 -20.22
N ILE A 355 10.20 -2.89 -20.68
CA ILE A 355 10.49 -3.20 -22.08
C ILE A 355 11.15 -4.56 -22.17
N ARG A 356 10.55 -5.49 -22.91
CA ARG A 356 11.13 -6.81 -23.18
C ARG A 356 12.44 -6.67 -23.95
N MET A 357 13.43 -7.48 -23.61
CA MET A 357 14.71 -7.50 -24.29
C MET A 357 14.85 -8.72 -25.20
N SER A 358 15.43 -8.50 -26.37
CA SER A 358 15.92 -9.53 -27.29
C SER A 358 17.26 -10.09 -26.85
N ASP A 359 17.64 -11.26 -27.37
CA ASP A 359 18.95 -11.87 -27.11
C ASP A 359 20.14 -10.97 -27.48
N ASN A 360 19.98 -10.18 -28.56
CA ASN A 360 21.00 -9.21 -28.96
C ASN A 360 21.15 -8.09 -27.92
N GLU A 361 20.04 -7.54 -27.45
CA GLU A 361 20.06 -6.50 -26.42
C GLU A 361 20.66 -7.04 -25.12
N LEU A 362 20.29 -8.26 -24.70
CA LEU A 362 20.86 -8.91 -23.51
C LEU A 362 22.37 -9.09 -23.60
N ARG A 363 22.92 -9.45 -24.77
CA ARG A 363 24.36 -9.57 -24.99
C ARG A 363 25.10 -8.22 -24.93
N SER A 364 24.41 -7.13 -25.28
CA SER A 364 24.97 -5.78 -25.35
C SER A 364 24.73 -4.93 -24.10
N ALA A 365 23.86 -5.38 -23.19
CA ALA A 365 23.41 -4.59 -22.06
C ALA A 365 24.54 -4.35 -21.03
N GLY A 366 24.70 -3.08 -20.66
CA GLY A 366 25.66 -2.66 -19.64
C GLY A 366 25.11 -2.74 -18.22
N ASN A 367 25.99 -2.59 -17.23
CA ASN A 367 25.59 -2.51 -15.82
C ASN A 367 25.21 -1.06 -15.47
N VAL A 368 24.07 -0.88 -14.79
CA VAL A 368 23.59 0.45 -14.35
C VAL A 368 24.44 1.03 -13.20
N ASN A 369 25.02 0.14 -12.39
CA ASN A 369 25.91 0.37 -11.25
C ASN A 369 25.29 1.25 -10.17
N TYR A 370 24.35 0.71 -9.37
CA TYR A 370 23.64 1.49 -8.35
C TYR A 370 24.56 2.21 -7.35
N PRO A 371 25.67 1.62 -6.84
CA PRO A 371 26.59 2.35 -5.96
C PRO A 371 27.14 3.62 -6.60
N GLY A 372 27.39 3.61 -7.91
CA GLY A 372 27.83 4.79 -8.67
C GLY A 372 26.73 5.84 -8.89
N ARG A 373 25.49 5.57 -8.50
CA ARG A 373 24.32 6.44 -8.71
C ARG A 373 23.78 7.06 -7.42
N ILE A 374 24.37 6.80 -6.26
CA ILE A 374 23.84 7.24 -4.96
C ILE A 374 23.63 8.75 -4.90
N GLN A 375 24.66 9.53 -5.26
CA GLN A 375 24.57 10.99 -5.27
C GLN A 375 23.63 11.50 -6.37
N GLU A 376 23.74 10.95 -7.59
CA GLU A 376 22.92 11.37 -8.73
C GLU A 376 21.42 11.15 -8.48
N TRP A 377 21.06 10.00 -7.91
CA TRP A 377 19.67 9.61 -7.68
C TRP A 377 19.18 9.98 -6.29
N ASN A 378 19.96 10.74 -5.51
CA ASN A 378 19.60 11.18 -4.17
C ASN A 378 19.13 10.00 -3.27
N ILE A 379 19.91 8.92 -3.24
CA ILE A 379 19.58 7.72 -2.45
C ILE A 379 19.99 7.94 -1.00
N THR A 380 19.04 7.80 -0.08
CA THR A 380 19.32 7.86 1.36
C THR A 380 20.07 6.60 1.81
N ILE A 381 21.19 6.77 2.51
CA ILE A 381 22.01 5.66 3.04
C ILE A 381 22.06 5.77 4.58
N PRO A 382 21.24 5.01 5.32
CA PRO A 382 21.30 4.92 6.78
C PRO A 382 22.66 4.41 7.26
N GLN A 383 23.05 4.77 8.49
CA GLN A 383 24.32 4.31 9.07
C GLN A 383 24.42 2.78 9.09
N GLN A 384 23.33 2.06 9.42
CA GLN A 384 23.35 0.59 9.42
C GLN A 384 23.64 -0.01 8.04
N THR A 385 23.27 0.67 6.96
CA THR A 385 23.64 0.25 5.60
C THR A 385 25.13 0.44 5.36
N ARG A 386 25.72 1.55 5.83
CA ARG A 386 27.18 1.76 5.74
C ARG A 386 27.93 0.69 6.52
N ASP A 387 27.43 0.33 7.70
CA ASP A 387 28.00 -0.73 8.53
C ASP A 387 27.89 -2.11 7.85
N ASP A 388 26.77 -2.42 7.18
CA ASP A 388 26.60 -3.64 6.38
C ASP A 388 27.67 -3.77 5.28
N PHE A 389 27.92 -2.68 4.54
CA PHE A 389 28.96 -2.65 3.51
C PHE A 389 30.36 -2.84 4.14
N ALA A 390 30.67 -2.10 5.19
CA ALA A 390 31.97 -2.19 5.87
C ALA A 390 32.24 -3.60 6.42
N ASN A 391 31.24 -4.25 7.02
CA ASN A 391 31.33 -5.62 7.52
C ASN A 391 31.63 -6.64 6.42
N ASN A 392 31.24 -6.33 5.18
CA ASN A 392 31.53 -7.16 4.00
C ASN A 392 32.76 -6.70 3.22
N ARG A 393 33.54 -5.75 3.77
CA ARG A 393 34.72 -5.13 3.13
C ARG A 393 34.38 -4.45 1.79
N GLU A 394 33.15 -3.96 1.68
CA GLU A 394 32.66 -3.16 0.56
C GLU A 394 32.58 -1.69 1.00
N ASN A 395 32.61 -0.75 0.04
CA ASN A 395 32.41 0.67 0.31
C ASN A 395 31.13 1.16 -0.39
N ILE A 396 30.30 1.90 0.33
CA ILE A 396 29.15 2.60 -0.20
C ILE A 396 29.37 4.10 0.04
N ALA A 397 29.72 4.81 -1.05
CA ALA A 397 30.01 6.24 -1.01
C ALA A 397 28.76 7.04 -0.65
#